data_AF-A0A3N5V2U3-F1
#
_entry.id   AF-A0A3N5V2U3-F1
#
_cell.length_a   1.000
_cell.length_b   1.000
_cell.length_c   1.000
_cell.angle_alpha   90.00
_cell.angle_beta   90.00
_cell.angle_gamma   90.00
#
_symmetry.space_group_name_H-M   'P 1'
#
loop_
_entity.id
_entity.type
_entity.pdbx_description
1 polymer ?
#
loop_
_entity_poly.entity_id
_entity_poly.type
_entity_poly.pdbx_seq_one_letter_code
_entity_poly.pdbx_strand_id
1 'polypeptide(L)'
;PNVAVMYCRSRGGFTSADYKEEIRRGLTQWKEKVANIYCWEYYNEIFMNSSWKGYPAFYPQLIQDDLRWLATLPTKGEFIEAESWRAEDYSVPGMTKINYPGMQHLNLYLTARLLWDPKQDVRELTDEYFKAFYGPAEKEMRQFWDMAEKAWMAKGKATTPSQVYTTEDLEKMLTLLKKAEAAAPASSAYTQRISLLLEEFKPAAQKQQLLEKLRHPIVKIPEVSGAGNHTEQDWDSAPLITLVDRSYSTPQQPTHVRLLQTRDDLVLEVTCFEPLGSAVVAGATKQDQMDAPAVWTDDSIELFFSESKTTKSPGVQFVINSKGVLLDAKLDQETAMLNPKWNSDARVSARTEPGKWILNISIPLKSLPVSEASSLAMNIYRNRFAGEAMVQTSWAPLVGGKYFQPEEFGTLKLSH
;
A
#
# COMPACT_ATOMS: atom_id res chain seq x y z
N PRO A 1 -23.35 -1.85 -36.91
CA PRO A 1 -22.10 -2.58 -36.60
C PRO A 1 -22.33 -3.62 -35.49
N ASN A 2 -21.93 -4.88 -35.71
CA ASN A 2 -21.90 -5.92 -34.67
C ASN A 2 -20.62 -5.78 -33.83
N VAL A 3 -20.49 -4.63 -33.16
CA VAL A 3 -19.35 -4.34 -32.30
C VAL A 3 -19.91 -4.03 -30.92
N ALA A 4 -19.31 -4.65 -29.90
CA ALA A 4 -19.53 -4.34 -28.51
C ALA A 4 -18.24 -3.75 -27.91
N VAL A 5 -18.39 -2.78 -27.02
CA VAL A 5 -17.28 -2.20 -26.27
C VAL A 5 -17.44 -2.59 -24.81
N MET A 6 -16.37 -3.11 -24.21
CA MET A 6 -16.23 -3.26 -22.77
C MET A 6 -15.39 -2.10 -22.25
N TYR A 7 -15.96 -1.26 -21.40
CA TYR A 7 -15.30 -0.07 -20.87
C TYR A 7 -14.89 -0.29 -19.42
N CYS A 8 -13.59 -0.28 -19.13
CA CYS A 8 -13.07 -0.46 -17.78
C CYS A 8 -13.23 0.81 -16.94
N ARG A 9 -13.77 0.67 -15.74
CA ARG A 9 -14.04 1.78 -14.82
C ARG A 9 -14.21 1.27 -13.38
N SER A 10 -14.02 2.14 -12.39
CA SER A 10 -14.24 1.80 -10.98
C SER A 10 -15.21 2.78 -10.35
N ARG A 11 -16.43 2.30 -10.09
CA ARG A 11 -17.50 3.12 -9.49
C ARG A 11 -17.14 3.70 -8.13
N GLY A 12 -16.38 2.96 -7.31
CA GLY A 12 -15.92 3.45 -6.01
C GLY A 12 -15.05 4.72 -6.11
N GLY A 13 -14.40 4.95 -7.26
CA GLY A 13 -13.65 6.17 -7.57
C GLY A 13 -14.49 7.40 -7.91
N PHE A 14 -15.81 7.29 -8.02
CA PHE A 14 -16.70 8.42 -8.37
C PHE A 14 -16.88 9.45 -7.25
N THR A 15 -16.22 9.26 -6.11
CA THR A 15 -15.97 10.32 -5.12
C THR A 15 -15.13 11.46 -5.69
N SER A 16 -14.35 11.20 -6.74
CA SER A 16 -13.64 12.21 -7.53
C SER A 16 -14.52 12.69 -8.69
N ALA A 17 -14.89 13.98 -8.68
CA ALA A 17 -15.68 14.59 -9.75
C ALA A 17 -14.96 14.50 -11.11
N ASP A 18 -13.66 14.85 -11.14
CA ASP A 18 -12.82 14.80 -12.34
C ASP A 18 -12.86 13.41 -13.00
N TYR A 19 -12.73 12.36 -12.18
CA TYR A 19 -12.74 10.97 -12.68
C TYR A 19 -14.13 10.54 -13.15
N LYS A 20 -15.19 10.90 -12.39
CA LYS A 20 -16.58 10.64 -12.79
C LYS A 20 -16.91 11.29 -14.13
N GLU A 21 -16.49 12.53 -14.33
CA GLU A 21 -16.68 13.27 -15.60
C GLU A 21 -15.89 12.66 -16.75
N GLU A 22 -14.64 12.27 -16.52
CA GLU A 22 -13.81 11.59 -17.51
C GLU A 22 -14.46 10.31 -18.02
N ILE A 23 -14.91 9.44 -17.11
CA ILE A 23 -15.57 8.17 -17.44
C ILE A 23 -16.89 8.42 -18.17
N ARG A 24 -17.70 9.37 -17.69
CA ARG A 24 -19.00 9.70 -18.33
C ARG A 24 -18.82 10.24 -19.75
N ARG A 25 -17.80 11.09 -19.96
CA ARG A 25 -17.43 11.61 -21.28
C ARG A 25 -16.99 10.48 -22.21
N GLY A 26 -16.13 9.57 -21.75
CA GLY A 26 -15.67 8.44 -22.56
C GLY A 26 -16.81 7.53 -23.01
N LEU A 27 -17.72 7.17 -22.10
CA LEU A 27 -18.90 6.36 -22.43
C LEU A 27 -19.87 7.08 -23.37
N THR A 28 -20.04 8.40 -23.23
CA THR A 28 -20.86 9.20 -24.15
C THR A 28 -20.25 9.21 -25.55
N GLN A 29 -18.93 9.35 -25.67
CA GLN A 29 -18.24 9.26 -26.97
C GLN A 29 -18.38 7.88 -27.61
N TRP A 30 -18.40 6.81 -26.82
CA TRP A 30 -18.64 5.45 -27.32
C TRP A 30 -20.08 5.24 -27.78
N LYS A 31 -21.07 5.83 -27.10
CA LYS A 31 -22.49 5.77 -27.50
C LYS A 31 -22.72 6.26 -28.94
N GLU A 32 -21.94 7.24 -29.40
CA GLU A 32 -22.02 7.75 -30.78
C GLU A 32 -21.46 6.77 -31.83
N LYS A 33 -20.73 5.73 -31.41
CA LYS A 33 -20.01 4.79 -32.29
C LYS A 33 -20.57 3.37 -32.26
N VAL A 34 -21.15 2.94 -31.14
CA VAL A 34 -21.61 1.57 -30.93
C VAL A 34 -22.98 1.51 -30.26
N ALA A 35 -23.75 0.47 -30.59
CA ALA A 35 -25.08 0.22 -30.01
C ALA A 35 -25.04 -0.74 -28.80
N ASN A 36 -23.87 -1.27 -28.44
CA ASN A 36 -23.70 -2.22 -27.35
C ASN A 36 -22.49 -1.81 -26.50
N ILE A 37 -22.77 -1.29 -25.31
CA ILE A 37 -21.74 -0.95 -24.32
C ILE A 37 -21.89 -1.88 -23.12
N TYR A 38 -20.79 -2.43 -22.65
CA TYR A 38 -20.67 -3.16 -21.39
C TYR A 38 -19.66 -2.43 -20.52
N CYS A 39 -19.82 -2.52 -19.20
CA CYS A 39 -18.83 -1.98 -18.26
C CYS A 39 -18.09 -3.13 -17.57
N TRP A 40 -16.78 -2.98 -17.43
CA TRP A 40 -15.98 -3.79 -16.51
C TRP A 40 -15.75 -2.96 -15.25
N GLU A 41 -16.35 -3.40 -14.15
CA GLU A 41 -16.33 -2.77 -12.84
C GLU A 41 -15.38 -3.50 -11.88
N TYR A 42 -14.79 -2.72 -10.97
CA TYR A 42 -13.84 -3.21 -9.98
C TYR A 42 -14.37 -2.95 -8.59
N TYR A 43 -14.85 -4.01 -7.91
CA TYR A 43 -15.19 -4.01 -6.48
C TYR A 43 -14.06 -4.61 -5.65
N ASN A 44 -12.85 -4.59 -6.19
CA ASN A 44 -11.67 -5.24 -5.65
C ASN A 44 -10.82 -4.34 -4.73
N GLU A 45 -11.31 -3.13 -4.44
CA GLU A 45 -10.59 -2.09 -3.68
C GLU A 45 -10.11 -2.61 -2.33
N ILE A 46 -10.95 -3.41 -1.66
CA ILE A 46 -10.70 -3.94 -0.31
C ILE A 46 -9.85 -5.22 -0.29
N PHE A 47 -9.39 -5.73 -1.45
CA PHE A 47 -8.57 -6.96 -1.48
C PHE A 47 -7.39 -6.94 -2.45
N MET A 48 -7.49 -6.27 -3.60
CA MET A 48 -6.41 -6.22 -4.60
C MET A 48 -5.25 -5.33 -4.15
N ASN A 49 -5.52 -4.31 -3.32
CA ASN A 49 -4.47 -3.51 -2.70
C ASN A 49 -4.21 -4.01 -1.28
N SER A 50 -3.00 -4.51 -1.00
CA SER A 50 -2.62 -4.99 0.34
C SER A 50 -2.79 -3.92 1.44
N SER A 51 -2.79 -2.64 1.07
CA SER A 51 -3.04 -1.54 2.02
C SER A 51 -4.51 -1.51 2.46
N TRP A 52 -5.46 -1.81 1.57
CA TRP A 52 -6.91 -1.72 1.79
C TRP A 52 -7.56 -3.00 2.28
N LYS A 53 -6.80 -4.10 2.40
CA LYS A 53 -7.28 -5.37 2.98
C LYS A 53 -7.91 -5.17 4.35
N GLY A 54 -9.19 -5.54 4.49
CA GLY A 54 -9.94 -5.44 5.74
C GLY A 54 -10.67 -4.10 5.98
N TYR A 55 -10.42 -3.07 5.18
CA TYR A 55 -11.04 -1.76 5.36
C TYR A 55 -12.39 -1.71 4.63
N PRO A 56 -13.47 -1.24 5.27
CA PRO A 56 -14.78 -1.27 4.65
C PRO A 56 -14.90 -0.23 3.54
N ALA A 57 -15.60 -0.59 2.47
CA ALA A 57 -15.92 0.29 1.35
C ALA A 57 -17.40 0.15 1.01
N PHE A 58 -18.18 1.19 1.23
CA PHE A 58 -19.63 1.17 0.99
C PHE A 58 -20.07 2.48 0.34
N TYR A 59 -20.78 2.41 -0.78
CA TYR A 59 -21.10 3.59 -1.58
C TYR A 59 -22.43 3.45 -2.33
N PRO A 60 -23.55 3.20 -1.61
CA PRO A 60 -24.85 2.89 -2.20
C PRO A 60 -25.36 4.00 -3.14
N GLN A 61 -25.13 5.27 -2.79
CA GLN A 61 -25.57 6.39 -3.63
C GLN A 61 -24.78 6.50 -4.94
N LEU A 62 -23.49 6.16 -4.95
CA LEU A 62 -22.72 6.11 -6.20
C LEU A 62 -23.24 5.00 -7.12
N ILE A 63 -23.68 3.85 -6.55
CA ILE A 63 -24.33 2.76 -7.30
C ILE A 63 -25.62 3.23 -7.95
N GLN A 64 -26.50 3.87 -7.17
CA GLN A 64 -27.76 4.40 -7.69
C GLN A 64 -27.57 5.43 -8.80
N ASP A 65 -26.78 6.46 -8.52
CA ASP A 65 -26.54 7.57 -9.43
C ASP A 65 -25.95 7.11 -10.76
N ASP A 66 -25.06 6.14 -10.69
CA ASP A 66 -24.39 5.61 -11.86
C ASP A 66 -25.29 4.69 -12.67
N LEU A 67 -25.96 3.71 -12.06
CA LEU A 67 -26.79 2.77 -12.80
C LEU A 67 -28.02 3.45 -13.43
N ARG A 68 -28.59 4.46 -12.77
CA ARG A 68 -29.61 5.32 -13.37
C ARG A 68 -29.09 6.07 -14.59
N TRP A 69 -27.86 6.57 -14.53
CA TRP A 69 -27.24 7.25 -15.66
C TRP A 69 -26.90 6.28 -16.80
N LEU A 70 -26.33 5.10 -16.49
CA LEU A 70 -26.02 4.06 -17.48
C LEU A 70 -27.27 3.55 -18.20
N ALA A 71 -28.42 3.49 -17.53
CA ALA A 71 -29.70 3.15 -18.14
C ALA A 71 -30.16 4.14 -19.24
N THR A 72 -29.57 5.35 -19.31
CA THR A 72 -29.82 6.33 -20.39
C THR A 72 -28.93 6.12 -21.63
N LEU A 73 -27.98 5.19 -21.55
CA LEU A 73 -27.04 4.82 -22.60
C LEU A 73 -27.42 3.45 -23.18
N PRO A 74 -26.88 3.05 -24.35
CA PRO A 74 -27.06 1.71 -24.91
C PRO A 74 -26.20 0.66 -24.15
N THR A 75 -26.25 0.68 -22.82
CA THR A 75 -25.56 -0.26 -21.95
C THR A 75 -26.32 -1.59 -21.90
N LYS A 76 -25.60 -2.71 -21.85
CA LYS A 76 -26.14 -4.06 -21.95
C LYS A 76 -25.82 -4.95 -20.74
N GLY A 77 -24.92 -4.50 -19.87
CA GLY A 77 -24.59 -5.20 -18.63
C GLY A 77 -23.25 -4.76 -18.06
N GLU A 78 -22.94 -5.31 -16.89
CA GLU A 78 -21.67 -5.11 -16.19
C GLU A 78 -21.04 -6.46 -15.87
N PHE A 79 -19.73 -6.54 -16.08
CA PHE A 79 -18.89 -7.53 -15.43
C PHE A 79 -18.33 -6.88 -14.17
N ILE A 80 -18.47 -7.52 -13.00
CA ILE A 80 -17.92 -7.02 -11.74
C ILE A 80 -16.87 -7.99 -11.29
N GLU A 81 -15.64 -7.50 -11.19
CA GLU A 81 -14.53 -8.27 -10.66
C GLU A 81 -14.57 -8.30 -9.13
N ALA A 82 -14.71 -9.50 -8.57
CA ALA A 82 -14.86 -9.75 -7.13
C ALA A 82 -13.87 -10.82 -6.58
N GLU A 83 -13.01 -11.35 -7.46
CA GLU A 83 -11.92 -12.28 -7.21
C GLU A 83 -10.54 -11.63 -7.47
N SER A 84 -9.44 -12.26 -7.03
CA SER A 84 -8.06 -11.78 -7.28
C SER A 84 -7.31 -12.74 -8.20
N TRP A 85 -6.46 -12.19 -9.09
CA TRP A 85 -5.59 -12.97 -9.99
C TRP A 85 -4.11 -12.97 -9.57
N ARG A 86 -3.74 -12.47 -8.39
CA ARG A 86 -2.33 -12.36 -8.00
C ARG A 86 -1.76 -13.68 -7.44
N ALA A 87 -0.55 -14.05 -7.91
CA ALA A 87 0.23 -15.21 -7.44
C ALA A 87 0.30 -15.35 -5.92
N GLU A 88 0.65 -14.25 -5.25
CA GLU A 88 0.74 -14.12 -3.78
C GLU A 88 -0.61 -14.38 -3.08
N ASP A 89 -1.72 -14.06 -3.73
CA ASP A 89 -3.07 -14.29 -3.25
C ASP A 89 -3.53 -15.75 -3.52
N TYR A 90 -3.11 -16.41 -4.62
CA TYR A 90 -3.46 -17.82 -4.92
C TYR A 90 -2.98 -18.85 -3.88
N SER A 91 -2.06 -18.46 -2.99
CA SER A 91 -1.67 -19.28 -1.84
C SER A 91 -2.77 -19.40 -0.77
N VAL A 92 -3.84 -18.58 -0.86
CA VAL A 92 -4.99 -18.59 0.04
C VAL A 92 -6.10 -19.49 -0.52
N PRO A 93 -6.58 -20.51 0.21
CA PRO A 93 -7.67 -21.38 -0.25
C PRO A 93 -8.96 -20.60 -0.57
N GLY A 94 -9.51 -20.78 -1.78
CA GLY A 94 -10.80 -20.19 -2.19
C GLY A 94 -10.75 -19.03 -3.18
N MET A 95 -9.59 -18.72 -3.77
CA MET A 95 -9.35 -17.58 -4.67
C MET A 95 -10.16 -17.53 -5.98
N THR A 96 -10.89 -18.59 -6.35
CA THR A 96 -11.89 -18.57 -7.45
C THR A 96 -13.28 -18.13 -6.98
N LYS A 97 -13.38 -17.54 -5.79
CA LYS A 97 -14.62 -17.09 -5.16
C LYS A 97 -14.52 -15.60 -4.84
N ILE A 98 -15.66 -15.01 -4.50
CA ILE A 98 -15.72 -13.66 -3.93
C ILE A 98 -14.75 -13.53 -2.74
N ASN A 99 -13.87 -12.53 -2.82
CA ASN A 99 -12.96 -12.18 -1.73
C ASN A 99 -13.67 -11.25 -0.74
N TYR A 100 -13.44 -11.47 0.56
CA TYR A 100 -14.07 -10.72 1.64
C TYR A 100 -15.62 -10.63 1.52
N PRO A 101 -16.33 -11.76 1.38
CA PRO A 101 -17.78 -11.76 1.20
C PRO A 101 -18.55 -11.05 2.32
N GLY A 102 -18.02 -10.99 3.55
CA GLY A 102 -18.63 -10.23 4.64
C GLY A 102 -18.58 -8.73 4.45
N MET A 103 -17.59 -8.20 3.73
CA MET A 103 -17.45 -6.78 3.42
C MET A 103 -17.99 -6.37 2.04
N GLN A 104 -18.10 -7.29 1.08
CA GLN A 104 -18.46 -6.96 -0.30
C GLN A 104 -19.94 -7.08 -0.65
N HIS A 105 -20.65 -7.96 0.06
CA HIS A 105 -21.97 -8.43 -0.35
C HIS A 105 -22.98 -7.31 -0.55
N LEU A 106 -22.89 -6.22 0.22
CA LEU A 106 -23.85 -5.11 0.18
C LEU A 106 -23.77 -4.30 -1.11
N ASN A 107 -22.57 -3.94 -1.57
CA ASN A 107 -22.43 -3.25 -2.86
C ASN A 107 -22.92 -4.15 -3.98
N LEU A 108 -22.52 -5.44 -3.98
CA LEU A 108 -22.96 -6.40 -5.00
C LEU A 108 -24.48 -6.60 -5.02
N TYR A 109 -25.11 -6.71 -3.85
CA TYR A 109 -26.56 -6.82 -3.71
C TYR A 109 -27.26 -5.59 -4.31
N LEU A 110 -26.84 -4.37 -3.93
CA LEU A 110 -27.46 -3.15 -4.43
C LEU A 110 -27.26 -2.99 -5.95
N THR A 111 -26.07 -3.33 -6.47
CA THR A 111 -25.81 -3.35 -7.91
C THR A 111 -26.72 -4.34 -8.62
N ALA A 112 -26.85 -5.58 -8.12
CA ALA A 112 -27.72 -6.58 -8.73
C ALA A 112 -29.20 -6.15 -8.75
N ARG A 113 -29.68 -5.54 -7.65
CA ARG A 113 -31.04 -5.00 -7.56
C ARG A 113 -31.29 -3.88 -8.57
N LEU A 114 -30.37 -2.92 -8.68
CA LEU A 114 -30.50 -1.78 -9.59
C LEU A 114 -30.24 -2.13 -11.06
N LEU A 115 -29.47 -3.19 -11.37
CA LEU A 115 -29.37 -3.74 -12.72
C LEU A 115 -30.69 -4.38 -13.18
N TRP A 116 -31.47 -4.92 -12.24
CA TRP A 116 -32.82 -5.40 -12.52
C TRP A 116 -33.83 -4.27 -12.69
N ASP A 117 -33.82 -3.29 -11.78
CA ASP A 117 -34.63 -2.07 -11.89
C ASP A 117 -33.89 -0.83 -11.34
N PRO A 118 -33.41 0.08 -12.21
CA PRO A 118 -32.64 1.24 -11.78
C PRO A 118 -33.48 2.31 -11.07
N LYS A 119 -34.82 2.17 -11.05
CA LYS A 119 -35.72 3.10 -10.35
C LYS A 119 -35.84 2.82 -8.87
N GLN A 120 -35.41 1.64 -8.40
CA GLN A 120 -35.39 1.32 -6.97
C GLN A 120 -34.59 2.36 -6.19
N ASP A 121 -34.96 2.56 -4.92
CA ASP A 121 -34.26 3.45 -4.01
C ASP A 121 -33.30 2.65 -3.11
N VAL A 122 -32.01 3.02 -3.12
CA VAL A 122 -30.99 2.29 -2.35
C VAL A 122 -31.15 2.41 -0.84
N ARG A 123 -31.80 3.45 -0.32
CA ARG A 123 -32.06 3.57 1.12
C ARG A 123 -33.15 2.60 1.52
N GLU A 124 -34.23 2.51 0.76
CA GLU A 124 -35.28 1.50 0.97
C GLU A 124 -34.74 0.07 0.88
N LEU A 125 -33.93 -0.21 -0.14
CA LEU A 125 -33.28 -1.51 -0.32
C LEU A 125 -32.37 -1.87 0.85
N THR A 126 -31.59 -0.90 1.35
CA THR A 126 -30.67 -1.10 2.47
C THR A 126 -31.45 -1.30 3.78
N ASP A 127 -32.57 -0.61 3.97
CA ASP A 127 -33.44 -0.77 5.14
C ASP A 127 -34.08 -2.14 5.21
N GLU A 128 -34.61 -2.62 4.09
CA GLU A 128 -35.11 -4.00 3.97
C GLU A 128 -33.98 -4.99 4.23
N TYR A 129 -32.82 -4.76 3.64
CA TYR A 129 -31.66 -5.65 3.75
C TYR A 129 -31.19 -5.77 5.19
N PHE A 130 -31.01 -4.67 5.93
CA PHE A 130 -30.50 -4.74 7.29
C PHE A 130 -31.45 -5.49 8.24
N LYS A 131 -32.76 -5.29 8.08
CA LYS A 131 -33.79 -6.04 8.83
C LYS A 131 -33.71 -7.53 8.55
N ALA A 132 -33.68 -7.92 7.28
CA ALA A 132 -33.73 -9.33 6.87
C ALA A 132 -32.38 -10.05 7.04
N PHE A 133 -31.26 -9.36 6.86
CA PHE A 133 -29.93 -9.96 6.82
C PHE A 133 -29.22 -9.96 8.17
N TYR A 134 -29.46 -8.95 9.03
CA TYR A 134 -28.86 -8.83 10.37
C TYR A 134 -29.85 -9.04 11.51
N GLY A 135 -31.16 -8.94 11.26
CA GLY A 135 -32.20 -9.24 12.24
C GLY A 135 -32.05 -8.39 13.51
N PRO A 136 -31.96 -9.00 14.71
CA PRO A 136 -31.82 -8.27 15.97
C PRO A 136 -30.63 -7.30 16.05
N ALA A 137 -29.61 -7.47 15.20
CA ALA A 137 -28.43 -6.62 15.14
C ALA A 137 -28.55 -5.47 14.11
N GLU A 138 -29.73 -5.23 13.53
CA GLU A 138 -29.97 -4.22 12.49
C GLU A 138 -29.37 -2.86 12.87
N LYS A 139 -29.62 -2.40 14.10
CA LYS A 139 -29.25 -1.05 14.55
C LYS A 139 -27.73 -0.86 14.54
N GLU A 140 -26.99 -1.78 15.14
CA GLU A 140 -25.53 -1.72 15.23
C GLU A 140 -24.90 -1.87 13.85
N MET A 141 -25.43 -2.78 13.03
CA MET A 141 -24.93 -3.00 11.67
C MET A 141 -25.19 -1.80 10.76
N ARG A 142 -26.35 -1.14 10.90
CA ARG A 142 -26.64 0.12 10.21
C ARG A 142 -25.61 1.19 10.55
N GLN A 143 -25.33 1.38 11.84
CA GLN A 143 -24.32 2.36 12.27
C GLN A 143 -22.94 2.06 11.69
N PHE A 144 -22.55 0.78 11.64
CA PHE A 144 -21.27 0.38 11.02
C PHE A 144 -21.21 0.75 9.54
N TRP A 145 -22.26 0.41 8.77
CA TRP A 145 -22.29 0.69 7.33
C TRP A 145 -22.47 2.18 7.02
N ASP A 146 -23.21 2.93 7.82
CA ASP A 146 -23.33 4.39 7.69
C ASP A 146 -21.97 5.08 7.94
N MET A 147 -21.17 4.58 8.90
CA MET A 147 -19.80 5.05 9.09
C MET A 147 -18.91 4.74 7.89
N ALA A 148 -19.01 3.53 7.33
CA ALA A 148 -18.28 3.15 6.12
C ALA A 148 -18.66 4.02 4.91
N GLU A 149 -19.97 4.27 4.70
CA GLU A 149 -20.46 5.15 3.64
C GLU A 149 -19.93 6.56 3.82
N LYS A 150 -20.07 7.13 5.02
CA LYS A 150 -19.60 8.49 5.30
C LYS A 150 -18.10 8.62 5.03
N ALA A 151 -17.29 7.69 5.51
CA ALA A 151 -15.85 7.70 5.31
C ALA A 151 -15.50 7.57 3.82
N TRP A 152 -16.14 6.64 3.10
CA TRP A 152 -15.90 6.46 1.68
C TRP A 152 -16.28 7.70 0.87
N MET A 153 -17.44 8.29 1.12
CA MET A 153 -17.90 9.48 0.40
C MET A 153 -17.03 10.72 0.71
N ALA A 154 -16.39 10.78 1.87
CA ALA A 154 -15.45 11.83 2.24
C ALA A 154 -14.01 11.61 1.73
N LYS A 155 -13.70 10.42 1.17
CA LYS A 155 -12.36 10.03 0.70
C LYS A 155 -11.74 11.02 -0.28
N GLY A 156 -12.55 11.64 -1.15
CA GLY A 156 -12.05 12.57 -2.17
C GLY A 156 -10.95 11.93 -3.03
N LYS A 157 -9.73 12.50 -2.98
CA LYS A 157 -8.53 12.02 -3.70
C LYS A 157 -7.64 11.09 -2.87
N ALA A 158 -8.04 10.68 -1.66
CA ALA A 158 -7.25 9.77 -0.84
C ALA A 158 -7.05 8.42 -1.54
N THR A 159 -5.82 7.91 -1.47
CA THR A 159 -5.38 6.70 -2.17
C THR A 159 -5.09 5.54 -1.22
N THR A 160 -5.02 5.82 0.09
CA THR A 160 -4.75 4.83 1.14
C THR A 160 -5.82 4.87 2.23
N PRO A 161 -6.06 3.75 2.94
CA PRO A 161 -7.12 3.72 3.95
C PRO A 161 -6.81 4.60 5.15
N SER A 162 -5.53 4.77 5.50
CA SER A 162 -5.11 5.61 6.63
C SER A 162 -5.40 7.10 6.42
N GLN A 163 -5.67 7.51 5.18
CA GLN A 163 -6.16 8.85 4.85
C GLN A 163 -7.69 8.98 4.99
N VAL A 164 -8.41 7.85 5.09
CA VAL A 164 -9.88 7.79 5.13
C VAL A 164 -10.39 7.44 6.51
N TYR A 165 -9.69 6.53 7.20
CA TYR A 165 -10.06 6.03 8.52
C TYR A 165 -8.99 6.42 9.55
N THR A 166 -9.44 7.00 10.66
CA THR A 166 -8.60 7.15 11.86
C THR A 166 -8.62 5.87 12.69
N THR A 167 -7.65 5.72 13.61
CA THR A 167 -7.66 4.63 14.60
C THR A 167 -8.94 4.63 15.43
N GLU A 168 -9.41 5.81 15.83
CA GLU A 168 -10.65 5.98 16.59
C GLU A 168 -11.89 5.52 15.79
N ASP A 169 -11.96 5.82 14.49
CA ASP A 169 -13.06 5.35 13.63
C ASP A 169 -13.11 3.82 13.60
N LEU A 170 -11.96 3.17 13.40
CA LEU A 170 -11.89 1.71 13.33
C LEU A 170 -12.19 1.05 14.68
N GLU A 171 -11.78 1.65 15.80
CA GLU A 171 -12.12 1.16 17.14
C GLU A 171 -13.63 1.26 17.44
N LYS A 172 -14.27 2.37 17.01
CA LYS A 172 -15.72 2.52 17.07
C LYS A 172 -16.42 1.47 16.21
N MET A 173 -15.98 1.27 14.98
CA MET A 173 -16.52 0.25 14.07
C MET A 173 -16.34 -1.17 14.63
N LEU A 174 -15.17 -1.49 15.20
CA LEU A 174 -14.93 -2.77 15.87
C LEU A 174 -15.89 -2.98 17.04
N THR A 175 -16.14 -1.92 17.82
CA THR A 175 -17.09 -1.95 18.93
C THR A 175 -18.52 -2.20 18.45
N LEU A 176 -18.93 -1.58 17.33
CA LEU A 176 -20.23 -1.81 16.72
C LEU A 176 -20.40 -3.26 16.28
N LEU A 177 -19.41 -3.84 15.61
CA LEU A 177 -19.45 -5.25 15.18
C LEU A 177 -19.55 -6.22 16.37
N LYS A 178 -18.81 -5.98 17.46
CA LYS A 178 -18.90 -6.80 18.68
C LYS A 178 -20.28 -6.69 19.35
N LYS A 179 -20.87 -5.49 19.35
CA LYS A 179 -22.24 -5.29 19.87
C LYS A 179 -23.29 -5.97 18.99
N ALA A 180 -23.14 -5.88 17.66
CA ALA A 180 -24.00 -6.56 16.71
C ALA A 180 -23.95 -8.09 16.90
N GLU A 181 -22.75 -8.65 17.04
CA GLU A 181 -22.57 -10.10 17.27
C GLU A 181 -23.27 -10.55 18.56
N ALA A 182 -23.13 -9.77 19.64
CA ALA A 182 -23.77 -10.05 20.93
C ALA A 182 -25.30 -9.88 20.92
N ALA A 183 -25.83 -9.00 20.07
CA ALA A 183 -27.28 -8.79 19.91
C ALA A 183 -27.96 -9.92 19.12
N ALA A 184 -27.22 -10.59 18.23
CA ALA A 184 -27.73 -11.68 17.43
C ALA A 184 -27.84 -13.01 18.22
N PRO A 185 -28.90 -13.83 18.01
CA PRO A 185 -29.04 -15.11 18.69
C PRO A 185 -27.87 -16.04 18.38
N ALA A 186 -27.26 -16.65 19.40
CA ALA A 186 -26.13 -17.54 19.24
C ALA A 186 -26.40 -18.65 18.22
N SER A 187 -25.40 -18.99 17.40
CA SER A 187 -25.47 -19.98 16.30
C SER A 187 -26.49 -19.68 15.19
N SER A 188 -27.13 -18.50 15.18
CA SER A 188 -28.01 -18.09 14.08
C SER A 188 -27.22 -17.70 12.82
N ALA A 189 -27.90 -17.67 11.67
CA ALA A 189 -27.33 -17.15 10.44
C ALA A 189 -26.89 -15.67 10.58
N TYR A 190 -27.56 -14.89 11.42
CA TYR A 190 -27.19 -13.50 11.71
C TYR A 190 -25.81 -13.42 12.35
N THR A 191 -25.60 -14.19 13.43
CA THR A 191 -24.30 -14.25 14.11
C THR A 191 -23.22 -14.72 13.16
N GLN A 192 -23.45 -15.78 12.38
CA GLN A 192 -22.46 -16.28 11.42
C GLN A 192 -22.00 -15.22 10.39
N ARG A 193 -22.95 -14.43 9.86
CA ARG A 193 -22.65 -13.32 8.91
C ARG A 193 -21.87 -12.21 9.57
N ILE A 194 -22.25 -11.82 10.79
CA ILE A 194 -21.58 -10.75 11.54
C ILE A 194 -20.17 -11.19 11.96
N SER A 195 -20.00 -12.43 12.44
CA SER A 195 -18.69 -12.99 12.80
C SER A 195 -17.76 -13.01 11.59
N LEU A 196 -18.25 -13.38 10.40
CA LEU A 196 -17.45 -13.33 9.17
C LEU A 196 -16.95 -11.91 8.86
N LEU A 197 -17.85 -10.92 8.86
CA LEU A 197 -17.48 -9.52 8.67
C LEU A 197 -16.49 -9.03 9.75
N LEU A 198 -16.70 -9.44 11.00
CA LEU A 198 -15.79 -9.11 12.11
C LEU A 198 -14.39 -9.69 11.90
N GLU A 199 -14.27 -10.97 11.50
CA GLU A 199 -12.97 -11.58 11.18
C GLU A 199 -12.29 -10.89 9.99
N GLU A 200 -13.05 -10.53 8.97
CA GLU A 200 -12.56 -9.79 7.80
C GLU A 200 -12.07 -8.37 8.14
N PHE A 201 -12.72 -7.70 9.09
CA PHE A 201 -12.42 -6.33 9.50
C PHE A 201 -11.26 -6.21 10.51
N LYS A 202 -11.12 -7.18 11.42
CA LYS A 202 -10.09 -7.18 12.49
C LYS A 202 -8.67 -6.83 12.01
N PRO A 203 -8.16 -7.41 10.89
CA PRO A 203 -6.83 -7.09 10.39
C PRO A 203 -6.63 -5.60 10.07
N ALA A 204 -7.64 -4.90 9.55
CA ALA A 204 -7.53 -3.48 9.24
C ALA A 204 -7.39 -2.62 10.50
N ALA A 205 -8.17 -2.90 11.54
CA ALA A 205 -8.06 -2.19 12.82
C ALA A 205 -6.67 -2.38 13.46
N GLN A 206 -6.16 -3.62 13.46
CA GLN A 206 -4.81 -3.93 13.95
C GLN A 206 -3.72 -3.24 13.12
N LYS A 207 -3.84 -3.32 11.79
CA LYS A 207 -2.90 -2.70 10.85
C LYS A 207 -2.83 -1.19 11.04
N GLN A 208 -3.96 -0.52 11.25
CA GLN A 208 -4.00 0.92 11.50
C GLN A 208 -3.28 1.29 12.81
N GLN A 209 -3.52 0.54 13.89
CA GLN A 209 -2.82 0.75 15.17
C GLN A 209 -1.30 0.54 15.06
N LEU A 210 -0.87 -0.47 14.30
CA LEU A 210 0.55 -0.70 14.02
C LEU A 210 1.15 0.45 13.21
N LEU A 211 0.46 0.91 12.16
CA LEU A 211 0.91 2.03 11.34
C LEU A 211 1.12 3.29 12.17
N GLU A 212 0.17 3.64 13.04
CA GLU A 212 0.29 4.83 13.90
C GLU A 212 1.51 4.78 14.83
N LYS A 213 1.82 3.60 15.36
CA LYS A 213 2.99 3.38 16.23
C LYS A 213 4.32 3.42 15.47
N LEU A 214 4.33 2.94 14.23
CA LEU A 214 5.54 2.74 13.45
C LEU A 214 5.85 3.88 12.47
N ARG A 215 4.88 4.75 12.17
CA ARG A 215 5.09 5.85 11.21
C ARG A 215 6.04 6.90 11.75
N HIS A 216 6.76 7.55 10.83
CA HIS A 216 7.70 8.64 11.12
C HIS A 216 8.73 8.33 12.23
N PRO A 217 9.39 7.16 12.21
CA PRO A 217 10.38 6.82 13.22
C PRO A 217 11.51 7.85 13.22
N ILE A 218 12.10 8.10 14.38
CA ILE A 218 13.22 9.03 14.52
C ILE A 218 14.42 8.23 15.01
N VAL A 219 15.55 8.37 14.34
CA VAL A 219 16.82 7.78 14.74
C VAL A 219 17.89 8.87 14.83
N LYS A 220 18.64 8.87 15.93
CA LYS A 220 19.86 9.68 16.07
C LYS A 220 21.06 8.76 15.98
N ILE A 221 22.05 9.14 15.21
CA ILE A 221 23.27 8.34 15.01
C ILE A 221 24.47 8.99 15.68
N PRO A 222 25.41 8.20 16.21
CA PRO A 222 26.65 8.73 16.79
C PRO A 222 27.65 9.11 15.69
N GLU A 223 28.50 10.08 16.00
CA GLU A 223 29.70 10.34 15.20
C GLU A 223 30.88 9.51 15.72
N VAL A 224 31.62 8.90 14.81
CA VAL A 224 32.84 8.13 15.08
C VAL A 224 34.00 8.66 14.24
N SER A 225 35.22 8.47 14.74
CA SER A 225 36.45 8.91 14.05
C SER A 225 36.95 7.88 13.03
N GLY A 226 37.51 8.36 11.92
CA GLY A 226 38.17 7.52 10.92
C GLY A 226 37.29 7.23 9.70
N ALA A 227 37.92 7.17 8.52
CA ALA A 227 37.26 6.81 7.27
C ALA A 227 37.42 5.31 7.00
N GLY A 228 36.35 4.60 6.62
CA GLY A 228 36.40 3.23 6.10
C GLY A 228 35.83 2.15 7.02
N ASN A 229 36.56 1.03 7.17
CA ASN A 229 36.10 -0.14 7.91
C ASN A 229 36.06 0.14 9.42
N HIS A 230 34.86 0.37 9.94
CA HIS A 230 34.61 0.56 11.37
C HIS A 230 34.74 -0.75 12.14
N THR A 231 35.28 -0.65 13.35
CA THR A 231 35.44 -1.78 14.27
C THR A 231 34.09 -2.18 14.87
N GLU A 232 33.95 -3.40 15.40
CA GLU A 232 32.72 -3.77 16.13
C GLU A 232 32.45 -2.84 17.32
N GLN A 233 33.49 -2.29 17.94
CA GLN A 233 33.34 -1.31 19.02
C GLN A 233 32.67 -0.01 18.56
N ASP A 234 32.93 0.44 17.32
CA ASP A 234 32.24 1.60 16.74
C ASP A 234 30.74 1.29 16.58
N TRP A 235 30.44 0.07 16.10
CA TRP A 235 29.08 -0.39 15.86
C TRP A 235 28.26 -0.67 17.13
N ASP A 236 28.89 -0.94 18.28
CA ASP A 236 28.20 -1.11 19.56
C ASP A 236 27.42 0.15 19.98
N SER A 237 27.85 1.32 19.50
CA SER A 237 27.17 2.60 19.74
C SER A 237 26.05 2.91 18.75
N ALA A 238 25.98 2.17 17.63
CA ALA A 238 25.03 2.42 16.56
C ALA A 238 23.62 1.94 16.93
N PRO A 239 22.57 2.72 16.61
CA PRO A 239 21.20 2.23 16.74
C PRO A 239 20.98 1.04 15.79
N LEU A 240 20.29 0.01 16.29
CA LEU A 240 19.82 -1.11 15.49
C LEU A 240 18.44 -0.79 14.91
N ILE A 241 18.38 -0.63 13.59
CA ILE A 241 17.12 -0.51 12.85
C ILE A 241 16.71 -1.90 12.33
N THR A 242 15.42 -2.21 12.47
CA THR A 242 14.77 -3.38 11.87
C THR A 242 13.70 -2.91 10.89
N LEU A 243 13.41 -3.75 9.88
CA LEU A 243 12.40 -3.45 8.86
C LEU A 243 11.11 -4.25 9.13
N VAL A 244 9.96 -3.70 8.71
CA VAL A 244 8.64 -4.34 8.75
C VAL A 244 8.12 -4.63 7.35
N ASP A 245 7.28 -5.66 7.19
CA ASP A 245 6.65 -5.99 5.91
C ASP A 245 5.46 -5.07 5.56
N ARG A 246 4.76 -5.38 4.46
CA ARG A 246 3.57 -4.63 4.00
C ARG A 246 2.34 -4.76 4.92
N SER A 247 2.40 -5.68 5.88
CA SER A 247 1.43 -5.86 6.96
C SER A 247 1.91 -5.21 8.27
N TYR A 248 3.05 -4.51 8.22
CA TYR A 248 3.70 -3.84 9.34
C TYR A 248 4.15 -4.79 10.45
N SER A 249 4.38 -6.05 10.08
CA SER A 249 4.85 -7.12 10.95
C SER A 249 6.34 -7.40 10.73
N THR A 250 6.97 -8.09 11.67
CA THR A 250 8.34 -8.56 11.49
C THR A 250 8.40 -9.58 10.33
N PRO A 251 9.24 -9.35 9.31
CA PRO A 251 9.34 -10.25 8.18
C PRO A 251 10.02 -11.57 8.57
N GLN A 252 9.68 -12.65 7.86
CA GLN A 252 10.28 -13.97 8.07
C GLN A 252 11.81 -13.96 7.83
N GLN A 253 12.27 -13.17 6.85
CA GLN A 253 13.69 -12.91 6.59
C GLN A 253 14.02 -11.49 7.06
N PRO A 254 14.52 -11.31 8.29
CA PRO A 254 14.78 -9.99 8.84
C PRO A 254 15.94 -9.28 8.14
N THR A 255 15.97 -7.96 8.32
CA THR A 255 17.08 -7.09 7.94
C THR A 255 17.45 -6.22 9.12
N HIS A 256 18.75 -6.17 9.42
CA HIS A 256 19.32 -5.33 10.45
C HIS A 256 20.14 -4.24 9.80
N VAL A 257 19.93 -2.99 10.21
CA VAL A 257 20.70 -1.85 9.74
C VAL A 257 21.32 -1.14 10.94
N ARG A 258 22.64 -0.95 10.88
CA ARG A 258 23.40 -0.10 11.81
C ARG A 258 23.86 1.13 11.05
N LEU A 259 23.77 2.30 11.67
CA LEU A 259 24.19 3.58 11.06
C LEU A 259 25.15 4.32 11.97
N LEU A 260 26.19 4.88 11.36
CA LEU A 260 27.19 5.74 11.98
C LEU A 260 27.37 6.99 11.12
N GLN A 261 27.87 8.05 11.74
CA GLN A 261 28.36 9.22 11.03
C GLN A 261 29.87 9.32 11.24
N THR A 262 30.58 9.77 10.22
CA THR A 262 31.94 10.33 10.36
C THR A 262 31.85 11.82 10.03
N ARG A 263 32.97 12.53 10.14
CA ARG A 263 33.05 13.95 9.72
C ARG A 263 32.51 14.18 8.30
N ASP A 264 32.81 13.26 7.38
CA ASP A 264 32.57 13.47 5.95
C ASP A 264 31.51 12.56 5.35
N ASP A 265 31.18 11.43 6.00
CA ASP A 265 30.31 10.38 5.46
C ASP A 265 29.22 9.94 6.44
N LEU A 266 28.05 9.58 5.89
CA LEU A 266 27.08 8.70 6.52
C LEU A 266 27.45 7.25 6.20
N VAL A 267 27.56 6.38 7.20
CA VAL A 267 27.98 4.99 7.02
C VAL A 267 26.90 4.03 7.49
N LEU A 268 26.58 3.04 6.66
CA LEU A 268 25.59 2.02 6.97
C LEU A 268 26.20 0.63 6.80
N GLU A 269 25.92 -0.25 7.75
CA GLU A 269 26.01 -1.70 7.57
C GLU A 269 24.60 -2.29 7.56
N VAL A 270 24.29 -3.03 6.51
CA VAL A 270 23.00 -3.71 6.34
C VAL A 270 23.23 -5.21 6.28
N THR A 271 22.73 -5.93 7.28
CA THR A 271 22.72 -7.40 7.29
C THR A 271 21.34 -7.91 6.85
N CYS A 272 21.30 -8.56 5.69
CA CYS A 272 20.11 -9.19 5.13
C CYS A 272 20.15 -10.69 5.39
N PHE A 273 19.34 -11.18 6.33
CA PHE A 273 19.22 -12.62 6.56
C PHE A 273 18.50 -13.26 5.37
N GLU A 274 19.09 -14.33 4.82
CA GLU A 274 18.59 -15.03 3.65
C GLU A 274 19.01 -16.50 3.67
N PRO A 275 18.13 -17.43 4.10
CA PRO A 275 18.45 -18.85 4.12
C PRO A 275 18.53 -19.45 2.71
N LEU A 276 17.89 -18.85 1.70
CA LEU A 276 17.91 -19.34 0.31
C LEU A 276 19.04 -18.69 -0.49
N GLY A 277 20.28 -18.81 -0.02
CA GLY A 277 21.43 -18.11 -0.60
C GLY A 277 21.63 -18.34 -2.11
N SER A 278 21.37 -19.56 -2.61
CA SER A 278 21.48 -19.87 -4.05
C SER A 278 20.36 -19.27 -4.90
N ALA A 279 19.28 -18.79 -4.27
CA ALA A 279 18.15 -18.16 -4.94
C ALA A 279 18.23 -16.63 -4.93
N VAL A 280 19.25 -16.04 -4.30
CA VAL A 280 19.47 -14.59 -4.31
C VAL A 280 19.65 -14.11 -5.75
N VAL A 281 18.75 -13.21 -6.18
CA VAL A 281 18.75 -12.61 -7.51
C VAL A 281 19.74 -11.45 -7.52
N ALA A 282 20.71 -11.50 -8.42
CA ALA A 282 21.76 -10.50 -8.58
C ALA A 282 22.23 -10.43 -10.03
N GLY A 283 21.30 -10.15 -10.94
CA GLY A 283 21.53 -10.10 -12.38
C GLY A 283 22.23 -8.82 -12.84
N ALA A 284 22.03 -7.69 -12.16
CA ALA A 284 22.71 -6.44 -12.49
C ALA A 284 24.19 -6.52 -12.09
N THR A 285 25.08 -6.06 -12.99
CA THR A 285 26.54 -6.16 -12.78
C THR A 285 27.27 -4.84 -13.01
N LYS A 286 26.60 -3.83 -13.56
CA LYS A 286 27.20 -2.53 -13.87
C LYS A 286 26.58 -1.46 -12.99
N GLN A 287 27.41 -0.52 -12.54
CA GLN A 287 26.93 0.67 -11.86
C GLN A 287 25.90 1.40 -12.74
N ASP A 288 24.83 1.90 -12.12
CA ASP A 288 23.72 2.61 -12.75
C ASP A 288 22.98 1.81 -13.84
N GLN A 289 23.00 0.48 -13.76
CA GLN A 289 22.29 -0.39 -14.72
C GLN A 289 20.77 -0.29 -14.56
N MET A 290 20.14 0.38 -15.53
CA MET A 290 18.68 0.57 -15.59
C MET A 290 17.96 -0.41 -16.53
N ASP A 291 18.71 -1.04 -17.44
CA ASP A 291 18.17 -2.01 -18.39
C ASP A 291 18.05 -3.39 -17.75
N ALA A 292 17.10 -4.20 -18.22
CA ALA A 292 16.85 -5.54 -17.68
C ALA A 292 18.11 -6.44 -17.76
N PRO A 293 18.58 -7.02 -16.65
CA PRO A 293 18.08 -6.85 -15.28
C PRO A 293 18.52 -5.51 -14.66
N ALA A 294 17.58 -4.68 -14.24
CA ALA A 294 17.90 -3.42 -13.58
C ALA A 294 18.29 -3.67 -12.11
N VAL A 295 19.06 -2.77 -11.48
CA VAL A 295 19.51 -2.97 -10.09
C VAL A 295 18.33 -3.17 -9.12
N TRP A 296 17.18 -2.49 -9.35
CA TRP A 296 15.98 -2.62 -8.52
C TRP A 296 15.17 -3.91 -8.77
N THR A 297 15.54 -4.71 -9.77
CA THR A 297 14.93 -6.03 -10.04
C THR A 297 15.70 -7.20 -9.41
N ASP A 298 16.81 -6.89 -8.73
CA ASP A 298 17.59 -7.85 -7.93
C ASP A 298 17.15 -7.84 -6.46
N ASP A 299 17.62 -8.82 -5.68
CA ASP A 299 17.65 -8.70 -4.22
C ASP A 299 18.51 -7.49 -3.83
N SER A 300 17.86 -6.45 -3.31
CA SER A 300 18.47 -5.13 -3.13
C SER A 300 18.03 -4.43 -1.85
N ILE A 301 18.90 -3.52 -1.39
CA ILE A 301 18.55 -2.46 -0.45
C ILE A 301 18.32 -1.17 -1.24
N GLU A 302 17.24 -0.48 -0.93
CA GLU A 302 17.00 0.88 -1.43
C GLU A 302 17.00 1.89 -0.29
N LEU A 303 17.75 2.96 -0.46
CA LEU A 303 17.83 4.07 0.48
C LEU A 303 17.25 5.31 -0.20
N PHE A 304 16.37 6.00 0.50
CA PHE A 304 15.86 7.29 0.07
C PHE A 304 16.17 8.34 1.12
N PHE A 305 16.66 9.49 0.66
CA PHE A 305 16.88 10.67 1.49
C PHE A 305 16.21 11.88 0.87
N SER A 306 15.63 12.73 1.70
CA SER A 306 15.06 14.02 1.31
C SER A 306 15.40 15.05 2.37
N GLU A 307 15.56 16.30 1.97
CA GLU A 307 15.81 17.42 2.88
C GLU A 307 14.68 17.55 3.92
N SER A 308 13.45 17.30 3.48
CA SER A 308 12.27 17.37 4.35
C SER A 308 11.19 16.38 3.92
N LYS A 309 10.13 16.27 4.73
CA LYS A 309 9.01 15.34 4.52
C LYS A 309 7.97 15.89 3.53
N THR A 310 8.42 16.33 2.36
CA THR A 310 7.58 16.77 1.25
C THR A 310 8.16 16.32 -0.08
N THR A 311 7.27 16.04 -1.03
CA THR A 311 7.63 15.66 -2.41
C THR A 311 8.31 16.79 -3.21
N LYS A 312 8.34 18.02 -2.67
CA LYS A 312 8.95 19.19 -3.33
C LYS A 312 10.39 19.47 -2.91
N SER A 313 10.89 18.81 -1.88
CA SER A 313 12.27 19.00 -1.41
C SER A 313 13.27 18.23 -2.28
N PRO A 314 14.55 18.66 -2.32
CA PRO A 314 15.61 17.86 -2.91
C PRO A 314 15.64 16.46 -2.30
N GLY A 315 15.82 15.45 -3.14
CA GLY A 315 15.90 14.05 -2.70
C GLY A 315 16.90 13.26 -3.53
N VAL A 316 17.36 12.14 -2.98
CA VAL A 316 18.26 11.19 -3.62
C VAL A 316 17.81 9.76 -3.31
N GLN A 317 18.08 8.85 -4.24
CA GLN A 317 17.86 7.42 -4.10
C GLN A 317 19.17 6.68 -4.33
N PHE A 318 19.38 5.62 -3.57
CA PHE A 318 20.42 4.63 -3.79
C PHE A 318 19.76 3.26 -3.86
N VAL A 319 20.08 2.46 -4.88
CA VAL A 319 19.66 1.06 -5.00
C VAL A 319 20.93 0.23 -5.06
N ILE A 320 21.07 -0.74 -4.15
CA ILE A 320 22.26 -1.57 -4.07
C ILE A 320 21.87 -3.04 -4.01
N ASN A 321 22.31 -3.83 -4.98
CA ASN A 321 22.06 -5.28 -4.96
C ASN A 321 23.04 -6.05 -4.05
N SER A 322 22.79 -7.34 -3.85
CA SER A 322 23.62 -8.23 -3.01
C SER A 322 25.08 -8.41 -3.48
N LYS A 323 25.43 -7.97 -4.71
CA LYS A 323 26.82 -7.92 -5.23
C LYS A 323 27.50 -6.57 -5.00
N GLY A 324 26.80 -5.60 -4.41
CA GLY A 324 27.33 -4.25 -4.19
C GLY A 324 27.28 -3.37 -5.44
N VAL A 325 26.48 -3.73 -6.45
CA VAL A 325 26.25 -2.88 -7.61
C VAL A 325 25.33 -1.74 -7.19
N LEU A 326 25.84 -0.51 -7.31
CA LEU A 326 25.14 0.72 -6.97
C LEU A 326 24.41 1.28 -8.20
N LEU A 327 23.20 1.74 -7.99
CA LEU A 327 22.57 2.80 -8.77
C LEU A 327 22.29 3.96 -7.83
N ASP A 328 22.78 5.15 -8.16
CA ASP A 328 22.42 6.38 -7.47
C ASP A 328 21.70 7.36 -8.39
N ALA A 329 20.74 8.09 -7.83
CA ALA A 329 19.96 9.05 -8.59
C ALA A 329 19.53 10.21 -7.71
N LYS A 330 19.45 11.39 -8.31
CA LYS A 330 18.95 12.61 -7.66
C LYS A 330 17.58 12.98 -8.21
N LEU A 331 16.67 13.42 -7.35
CA LEU A 331 15.40 13.99 -7.77
C LEU A 331 15.64 15.27 -8.57
N ASP A 332 15.20 15.26 -9.81
CA ASP A 332 15.13 16.43 -10.67
C ASP A 332 13.88 17.25 -10.31
N GLN A 333 14.07 18.49 -9.87
CA GLN A 333 12.96 19.32 -9.38
C GLN A 333 12.08 19.89 -10.50
N GLU A 334 12.56 19.92 -11.75
CA GLU A 334 11.79 20.42 -12.90
C GLU A 334 10.84 19.35 -13.42
N THR A 335 11.34 18.12 -13.53
CA THR A 335 10.61 16.97 -14.08
C THR A 335 9.95 16.10 -13.01
N ALA A 336 10.33 16.27 -11.74
CA ALA A 336 9.98 15.39 -10.62
C ALA A 336 10.39 13.92 -10.82
N MET A 337 11.35 13.66 -11.70
CA MET A 337 11.87 12.34 -12.02
C MET A 337 13.25 12.13 -11.38
N LEU A 338 13.61 10.88 -11.13
CA LEU A 338 14.96 10.53 -10.70
C LEU A 338 15.93 10.62 -11.88
N ASN A 339 16.99 11.38 -11.71
CA ASN A 339 18.08 11.54 -12.67
C ASN A 339 19.24 10.61 -12.29
N PRO A 340 19.43 9.49 -13.03
CA PRO A 340 20.47 8.50 -12.79
C PRO A 340 21.85 8.91 -13.33
N LYS A 341 21.99 10.11 -13.92
CA LYS A 341 23.28 10.65 -14.37
C LYS A 341 24.06 11.35 -13.25
N TRP A 342 23.41 11.59 -12.12
CA TRP A 342 24.04 12.15 -10.93
C TRP A 342 24.87 11.06 -10.25
N ASN A 343 26.05 11.42 -9.74
CA ASN A 343 26.92 10.51 -9.00
C ASN A 343 27.15 11.07 -7.59
N SER A 344 27.01 10.20 -6.59
CA SER A 344 27.09 10.54 -5.17
C SER A 344 28.51 10.47 -4.58
N ASP A 345 29.49 9.93 -5.31
CA ASP A 345 30.78 9.47 -4.79
C ASP A 345 30.68 8.40 -3.67
N ALA A 346 29.53 7.73 -3.52
CA ALA A 346 29.33 6.70 -2.50
C ALA A 346 30.22 5.47 -2.75
N ARG A 347 30.71 4.89 -1.65
CA ARG A 347 31.58 3.70 -1.68
C ARG A 347 30.82 2.53 -1.11
N VAL A 348 30.74 1.46 -1.89
CA VAL A 348 29.93 0.28 -1.58
C VAL A 348 30.81 -0.97 -1.55
N SER A 349 30.56 -1.85 -0.59
CA SER A 349 31.05 -3.23 -0.62
C SER A 349 29.95 -4.17 -0.15
N ALA A 350 29.89 -5.36 -0.75
CA ALA A 350 28.98 -6.41 -0.33
C ALA A 350 29.70 -7.74 -0.20
N ARG A 351 29.24 -8.57 0.74
CA ARG A 351 29.74 -9.94 0.92
C ARG A 351 28.58 -10.88 1.23
N THR A 352 28.72 -12.13 0.82
CA THR A 352 27.76 -13.19 1.14
C THR A 352 28.39 -14.14 2.16
N GLU A 353 27.61 -14.52 3.17
CA GLU A 353 27.95 -15.50 4.20
C GLU A 353 26.85 -16.59 4.23
N PRO A 354 27.07 -17.76 4.84
CA PRO A 354 25.99 -18.73 5.01
C PRO A 354 24.78 -18.10 5.71
N GLY A 355 23.62 -18.12 5.06
CA GLY A 355 22.35 -17.64 5.61
C GLY A 355 22.14 -16.12 5.61
N LYS A 356 23.05 -15.32 5.04
CA LYS A 356 22.90 -13.86 4.95
C LYS A 356 23.82 -13.23 3.90
N TRP A 357 23.51 -12.01 3.50
CA TRP A 357 24.46 -11.14 2.80
C TRP A 357 24.53 -9.80 3.52
N ILE A 358 25.69 -9.16 3.45
CA ILE A 358 26.01 -7.95 4.20
C ILE A 358 26.49 -6.90 3.22
N LEU A 359 25.87 -5.72 3.31
CA LEU A 359 26.19 -4.53 2.54
C LEU A 359 26.80 -3.48 3.47
N ASN A 360 27.93 -2.91 3.08
CA ASN A 360 28.46 -1.69 3.68
C ASN A 360 28.42 -0.57 2.64
N ILE A 361 27.95 0.61 3.05
CA ILE A 361 27.96 1.81 2.22
C ILE A 361 28.43 3.02 3.03
N SER A 362 29.37 3.79 2.47
CA SER A 362 29.72 5.14 2.94
C SER A 362 29.24 6.15 1.90
N ILE A 363 28.38 7.07 2.32
CA ILE A 363 27.81 8.12 1.48
C ILE A 363 28.37 9.47 1.94
N PRO A 364 29.07 10.22 1.08
CA PRO A 364 29.51 11.57 1.42
C PRO A 364 28.35 12.46 1.85
N LEU A 365 28.47 13.09 3.02
CA LEU A 365 27.45 13.99 3.57
C LEU A 365 27.14 15.15 2.60
N LYS A 366 28.14 15.62 1.85
CA LYS A 366 27.99 16.63 0.78
C LYS A 366 27.01 16.22 -0.33
N SER A 367 26.78 14.92 -0.51
CA SER A 367 25.92 14.34 -1.54
C SER A 367 24.50 14.10 -1.03
N LEU A 368 24.27 14.26 0.28
CA LEU A 368 22.97 14.12 0.91
C LEU A 368 22.30 15.50 1.08
N PRO A 369 20.96 15.57 0.99
CA PRO A 369 20.23 16.83 1.12
C PRO A 369 20.05 17.24 2.60
N VAL A 370 21.15 17.39 3.35
CA VAL A 370 21.10 17.65 4.80
C VAL A 370 20.45 19.00 5.08
N SER A 371 19.40 19.01 5.92
CA SER A 371 18.75 20.26 6.32
C SER A 371 19.61 21.08 7.28
N GLU A 372 19.30 22.37 7.39
CA GLU A 372 19.89 23.30 8.38
C GLU A 372 19.80 22.78 9.83
N ALA A 373 18.80 21.93 10.13
CA ALA A 373 18.63 21.29 11.43
C ALA A 373 19.51 20.04 11.63
N SER A 374 20.52 19.81 10.77
CA SER A 374 21.38 18.62 10.78
C SER A 374 20.58 17.31 10.74
N SER A 375 19.54 17.28 9.90
CA SER A 375 18.63 16.15 9.80
C SER A 375 18.17 15.89 8.37
N LEU A 376 17.69 14.67 8.12
CA LEU A 376 17.21 14.19 6.83
C LEU A 376 15.92 13.40 7.02
N ALA A 377 14.98 13.54 6.09
CA ALA A 377 13.94 12.53 5.93
C ALA A 377 14.56 11.30 5.26
N MET A 378 14.33 10.10 5.82
CA MET A 378 14.94 8.87 5.32
C MET A 378 13.95 7.70 5.33
N ASN A 379 14.04 6.82 4.33
CA ASN A 379 13.54 5.46 4.45
C ASN A 379 14.52 4.45 3.87
N ILE A 380 14.42 3.21 4.36
CA ILE A 380 15.24 2.07 3.97
C ILE A 380 14.27 0.98 3.54
N TYR A 381 14.47 0.41 2.37
CA TYR A 381 13.69 -0.70 1.84
C TYR A 381 14.60 -1.89 1.56
N ARG A 382 14.05 -3.11 1.69
CA ARG A 382 14.62 -4.32 1.11
C ARG A 382 13.62 -4.88 0.10
N ASN A 383 14.12 -5.14 -1.10
CA ASN A 383 13.47 -5.96 -2.10
C ASN A 383 14.06 -7.36 -2.00
N ARG A 384 13.21 -8.35 -1.71
CA ARG A 384 13.62 -9.76 -1.67
C ARG A 384 12.97 -10.52 -2.81
N PHE A 385 13.77 -11.00 -3.75
CA PHE A 385 13.32 -11.82 -4.88
C PHE A 385 13.73 -13.30 -4.73
N ALA A 386 14.52 -13.63 -3.70
CA ALA A 386 14.94 -15.00 -3.43
C ALA A 386 13.75 -15.96 -3.20
N GLY A 387 13.70 -17.03 -3.99
CA GLY A 387 12.70 -18.10 -3.88
C GLY A 387 11.53 -17.93 -4.84
N GLU A 388 10.58 -17.04 -4.54
CA GLU A 388 9.37 -16.80 -5.34
C GLU A 388 8.92 -15.32 -5.31
N ALA A 389 7.64 -15.03 -5.05
CA ALA A 389 7.07 -13.69 -5.11
C ALA A 389 7.87 -12.66 -4.28
N MET A 390 7.99 -11.45 -4.83
CA MET A 390 8.75 -10.37 -4.22
C MET A 390 8.22 -10.02 -2.82
N VAL A 391 9.10 -10.01 -1.83
CA VAL A 391 8.79 -9.52 -0.48
C VAL A 391 9.44 -8.14 -0.29
N GLN A 392 8.63 -7.17 0.12
CA GLN A 392 9.07 -5.80 0.39
C GLN A 392 9.01 -5.52 1.89
N THR A 393 10.09 -5.00 2.44
CA THR A 393 10.15 -4.58 3.85
C THR A 393 10.77 -3.19 3.96
N SER A 394 10.36 -2.40 4.95
CA SER A 394 10.82 -1.01 5.11
C SER A 394 11.03 -0.59 6.56
N TRP A 395 11.82 0.46 6.79
CA TRP A 395 12.03 1.02 8.13
C TRP A 395 10.82 1.82 8.59
N ALA A 396 10.49 2.90 7.86
CA ALA A 396 9.19 3.54 7.98
C ALA A 396 8.18 2.73 7.13
N PRO A 397 6.96 2.45 7.65
CA PRO A 397 5.98 1.59 6.97
C PRO A 397 5.68 1.99 5.51
N LEU A 398 5.65 1.01 4.61
CA LEU A 398 5.29 1.22 3.20
C LEU A 398 3.78 1.40 3.03
N VAL A 399 3.33 2.64 2.83
CA VAL A 399 1.90 2.99 2.73
C VAL A 399 1.49 3.16 1.26
N GLY A 400 0.62 2.28 0.75
CA GLY A 400 0.12 2.40 -0.63
C GLY A 400 1.07 1.87 -1.72
N GLY A 401 2.22 1.30 -1.34
CA GLY A 401 3.09 0.54 -2.24
C GLY A 401 4.05 1.35 -3.12
N LYS A 402 4.23 2.65 -2.84
CA LYS A 402 5.21 3.50 -3.52
C LYS A 402 6.40 3.78 -2.60
N TYR A 403 7.63 3.76 -3.11
CA TYR A 403 8.82 3.96 -2.27
C TYR A 403 9.13 5.43 -2.01
N PHE A 404 9.00 6.30 -3.02
CA PHE A 404 9.25 7.73 -2.85
C PHE A 404 8.00 8.46 -2.33
N GLN A 405 7.88 8.52 -1.01
CA GLN A 405 6.84 9.25 -0.28
C GLN A 405 7.48 9.97 0.93
N PRO A 406 8.22 11.08 0.71
CA PRO A 406 8.94 11.77 1.78
C PRO A 406 8.06 12.13 2.98
N GLU A 407 6.78 12.38 2.77
CA GLU A 407 5.79 12.59 3.82
C GLU A 407 5.69 11.41 4.81
N GLU A 408 5.89 10.16 4.38
CA GLU A 408 5.85 8.96 5.22
C GLU A 408 7.21 8.57 5.82
N PHE A 409 8.29 9.20 5.38
CA PHE A 409 9.65 8.84 5.82
C PHE A 409 9.86 9.05 7.32
N GLY A 410 10.85 8.32 7.85
CA GLY A 410 11.43 8.58 9.16
C GLY A 410 12.31 9.84 9.15
N THR A 411 12.90 10.15 10.29
CA THR A 411 13.85 11.25 10.45
C THR A 411 15.18 10.70 10.96
N LEU A 412 16.24 10.90 10.19
CA LEU A 412 17.61 10.69 10.60
C LEU A 412 18.17 12.00 11.17
N LYS A 413 18.65 11.96 12.41
CA LYS A 413 19.34 13.09 13.05
C LYS A 413 20.84 12.80 13.10
N LEU A 414 21.60 13.70 12.48
CA LEU A 414 23.06 13.68 12.49
C LEU A 414 23.57 14.20 13.85
N SER A 415 24.77 13.77 14.22
CA SER A 415 25.53 14.37 15.31
C SER A 415 26.11 15.73 14.84
N HIS A 416 26.24 16.65 15.80
CA HIS A 416 26.71 18.02 15.59
C HIS A 416 28.22 18.13 15.71
#